data_AF-A0A2D9C8Z9-F1
#
_entry.id   AF-A0A2D9C8Z9-F1
#
_cell.length_a   1.000
_cell.length_b   1.000
_cell.length_c   1.000
_cell.angle_alpha   90.00
_cell.angle_beta   90.00
_cell.angle_gamma   90.00
#
_symmetry.space_group_name_H-M   'P 1'
#
loop_
_entity.id
_entity.type
_entity.pdbx_description
1 polymer ?
#
loop_
_entity_poly.entity_id
_entity_poly.type
_entity_poly.pdbx_seq_one_letter_code
_entity_poly.pdbx_strand_id
1 'polypeptide(L)'
;MKQTGLGDTVEKVFQATGIDKAAKWLLGEDCGCSDRREVLNSMFPYQKPNCLTKEEHEYLTEYFNAKLNKVDSNMQKKLVKIYNRVFNDTQKTTGCSTCFINNIHKKLERVFKEYKDE
;
A
#
# COMPACT_ATOMS: atom_id res chain seq x y z
N MET A 1 -11.71 0.46 -26.47
CA MET A 1 -11.48 1.28 -25.26
C MET A 1 -10.31 0.62 -24.52
N LYS A 2 -9.11 1.22 -24.54
CA LYS A 2 -7.96 0.65 -23.82
C LYS A 2 -8.30 0.73 -22.35
N GLN A 3 -8.44 -0.42 -21.70
CA GLN A 3 -8.50 -0.46 -20.26
C GLN A 3 -7.15 0.06 -19.78
N THR A 4 -7.13 1.30 -19.27
CA THR A 4 -6.04 1.86 -18.47
C THR A 4 -6.05 1.05 -17.16
N GLY A 5 -5.64 -0.21 -17.26
CA GLY A 5 -5.51 -1.09 -16.12
C GLY A 5 -4.40 -0.54 -15.25
N LEU A 6 -4.51 -0.78 -13.93
CA LEU A 6 -3.48 -0.36 -12.98
C LEU A 6 -2.09 -0.76 -13.51
N GLY A 7 -1.91 -1.98 -14.01
CA GLY A 7 -0.63 -2.44 -14.60
C GLY A 7 0.06 -1.52 -15.63
N ASP A 8 -0.67 -0.81 -16.50
CA ASP A 8 -0.08 0.13 -17.49
C ASP A 8 0.28 1.48 -16.84
N THR A 9 -0.38 1.80 -15.73
CA THR A 9 -0.12 2.97 -14.89
C THR A 9 1.04 2.71 -13.93
N VAL A 10 1.18 1.48 -13.44
CA VAL A 10 2.31 1.04 -12.59
C VAL A 10 3.64 1.37 -13.25
N GLU A 11 3.88 0.89 -14.47
CA GLU A 11 5.17 1.07 -15.16
C GLU A 11 5.51 2.55 -15.34
N LYS A 12 4.51 3.37 -15.71
CA LYS A 12 4.67 4.82 -15.88
C LYS A 12 4.90 5.55 -14.55
N VAL A 13 4.20 5.16 -13.48
CA VAL A 13 4.37 5.77 -12.16
C VAL A 13 5.78 5.50 -11.65
N PHE A 14 6.27 4.26 -11.71
CA PHE A 14 7.62 3.92 -11.28
C PHE A 14 8.69 4.69 -12.07
N GLN A 15 8.51 4.81 -13.38
CA GLN A 15 9.44 5.52 -14.26
C GLN A 15 9.44 7.04 -14.02
N ALA A 16 8.27 7.63 -13.72
CA ALA A 16 8.11 9.07 -13.52
C ALA A 16 8.47 9.54 -12.11
N THR A 17 8.33 8.69 -11.09
CA THR A 17 8.50 9.10 -9.68
C THR A 17 9.92 8.90 -9.14
N GLY A 18 10.87 8.39 -9.94
CA GLY A 18 12.27 8.31 -9.54
C GLY A 18 12.51 7.44 -8.29
N ILE A 19 11.61 6.49 -8.02
CA ILE A 19 11.70 5.59 -6.86
C ILE A 19 12.72 4.50 -7.18
N ASP A 20 13.98 4.89 -7.38
CA ASP A 20 15.08 4.02 -7.77
C ASP A 20 15.35 2.95 -6.69
N LYS A 21 15.06 3.27 -5.42
CA LYS A 21 15.15 2.34 -4.28
C LYS A 21 13.94 1.41 -4.14
N ALA A 22 12.71 1.85 -4.44
CA ALA A 22 11.60 0.90 -4.54
C ALA A 22 11.80 0.00 -5.78
N ALA A 23 12.34 0.51 -6.87
CA ALA A 23 12.74 -0.30 -8.01
C ALA A 23 13.84 -1.32 -7.63
N LYS A 24 14.87 -0.92 -6.87
CA LYS A 24 15.88 -1.84 -6.29
C LYS A 24 15.27 -2.86 -5.31
N TRP A 25 14.28 -2.44 -4.52
CA TRP A 25 13.46 -3.31 -3.64
C TRP A 25 12.62 -4.32 -4.43
N LEU A 26 12.06 -3.93 -5.58
CA LEU A 26 11.39 -4.80 -6.54
C LEU A 26 12.38 -5.81 -7.19
N LEU A 27 13.67 -5.50 -7.22
CA LEU A 27 14.74 -6.32 -7.82
C LEU A 27 15.39 -7.32 -6.83
N GLY A 28 14.94 -7.37 -5.57
CA GLY A 28 15.31 -8.43 -4.63
C GLY A 28 16.51 -8.13 -3.72
N GLU A 29 16.98 -6.89 -3.64
CA GLU A 29 17.90 -6.50 -2.57
C GLU A 29 17.15 -6.39 -1.23
N ASP A 30 17.82 -6.87 -0.18
CA ASP A 30 17.31 -7.18 1.16
C ASP A 30 16.19 -6.23 1.60
N CYS A 31 14.99 -6.79 1.76
CA CYS A 31 13.87 -6.04 2.29
C CYS A 31 14.30 -5.57 3.69
N GLY A 32 14.60 -4.28 3.86
CA GLY A 32 14.84 -3.56 5.14
C GLY A 32 13.62 -3.57 6.07
N CYS A 33 12.87 -4.67 6.01
CA CYS A 33 11.74 -5.05 6.80
C CYS A 33 12.10 -5.10 8.27
N SER A 34 13.33 -5.42 8.67
CA SER A 34 13.70 -5.43 10.09
C SER A 34 13.59 -4.05 10.72
N ASP A 35 14.31 -3.05 10.20
CA ASP A 35 14.25 -1.66 10.69
C ASP A 35 12.85 -1.07 10.53
N ARG A 36 12.23 -1.25 9.36
CA ARG A 36 10.84 -0.78 9.14
C ARG A 36 9.87 -1.46 10.08
N ARG A 37 10.05 -2.73 10.38
CA ARG A 37 9.18 -3.47 11.30
C ARG A 37 9.35 -2.96 12.71
N GLU A 38 10.54 -2.57 13.16
CA GLU A 38 10.71 -1.92 14.46
C GLU A 38 9.96 -0.59 14.52
N VAL A 39 10.12 0.26 13.50
CA VAL A 39 9.40 1.52 13.38
C VAL A 39 7.89 1.29 13.34
N LEU A 40 7.42 0.37 12.51
CA LEU A 40 6.01 0.03 12.38
C LEU A 40 5.44 -0.64 13.64
N ASN A 41 6.22 -1.46 14.34
CA ASN A 41 5.83 -2.03 15.63
C ASN A 41 5.73 -0.92 16.69
N SER A 42 6.60 0.08 16.65
CA SER A 42 6.50 1.24 17.53
C SER A 42 5.25 2.07 17.23
N MET A 43 4.88 2.24 15.96
CA MET A 43 3.67 2.96 15.55
C MET A 43 2.38 2.16 15.81
N PHE A 44 2.44 0.84 15.65
CA PHE A 44 1.31 -0.08 15.75
C PHE A 44 1.62 -1.23 16.72
N PRO A 45 1.84 -0.96 18.02
CA PRO A 45 2.35 -1.93 18.99
C PRO A 45 1.43 -3.14 19.19
N TYR A 46 0.13 -2.93 19.05
CA TYR A 46 -0.87 -3.98 19.18
C TYR A 46 -1.01 -4.86 17.93
N GLN A 47 -0.79 -4.30 16.73
CA GLN A 47 -1.05 -5.01 15.47
C GLN A 47 0.20 -5.67 14.89
N LYS A 48 1.39 -5.14 15.21
CA LYS A 48 2.71 -5.65 14.75
C LYS A 48 2.71 -5.97 13.26
N PRO A 49 2.52 -4.96 12.39
CA PRO A 49 2.23 -5.20 11.00
C PRO A 49 3.40 -5.86 10.26
N ASN A 50 3.06 -6.74 9.33
CA ASN A 50 3.98 -7.40 8.41
C ASN A 50 4.40 -6.44 7.29
N CYS A 51 5.56 -6.69 6.69
CA CYS A 51 6.02 -5.92 5.55
C CYS A 51 5.19 -6.17 4.29
N LEU A 52 5.01 -5.13 3.48
CA LEU A 52 4.32 -5.20 2.19
C LEU A 52 5.08 -6.13 1.25
N THR A 53 4.36 -6.93 0.45
CA THR A 53 5.00 -7.61 -0.68
C THR A 53 5.21 -6.67 -1.85
N LYS A 54 6.03 -7.11 -2.81
CA LYS A 54 6.25 -6.50 -4.13
C LYS A 54 4.95 -5.94 -4.74
N GLU A 55 4.03 -6.84 -5.00
CA GLU A 55 2.75 -6.55 -5.64
C GLU A 55 1.85 -5.61 -4.83
N GLU A 56 1.89 -5.70 -3.49
CA GLU A 56 1.06 -4.87 -2.63
C GLU A 56 1.57 -3.43 -2.57
N HIS A 57 2.88 -3.25 -2.49
CA HIS A 57 3.47 -1.91 -2.54
C HIS A 57 3.26 -1.26 -3.91
N GLU A 58 3.43 -2.00 -5.02
CA GLU A 58 3.15 -1.50 -6.36
C GLU A 58 1.70 -1.01 -6.47
N TYR A 59 0.77 -1.83 -5.98
CA TYR A 59 -0.64 -1.48 -5.96
C TYR A 59 -0.94 -0.23 -5.11
N LEU A 60 -0.37 -0.14 -3.90
CA LEU A 60 -0.55 1.01 -3.02
C LEU A 60 0.11 2.27 -3.60
N THR A 61 1.29 2.13 -4.21
CA THR A 61 2.00 3.22 -4.88
C THR A 61 1.14 3.86 -5.94
N GLU A 62 0.56 3.05 -6.82
CA GLU A 62 -0.34 3.58 -7.84
C GLU A 62 -1.58 4.19 -7.20
N TYR A 63 -2.21 3.48 -6.26
CA TYR A 63 -3.43 3.94 -5.62
C TYR A 63 -3.28 5.33 -4.96
N PHE A 64 -2.20 5.54 -4.20
CA PHE A 64 -1.92 6.81 -3.53
C PHE A 64 -1.42 7.90 -4.48
N ASN A 65 -0.75 7.54 -5.59
CA ASN A 65 -0.28 8.52 -6.59
C ASN A 65 -1.34 8.91 -7.61
N ALA A 66 -2.29 8.02 -7.92
CA ALA A 66 -3.31 8.23 -8.94
C ALA A 66 -4.34 9.31 -8.58
N LYS A 67 -4.25 9.91 -7.37
CA LYS A 67 -5.16 10.97 -6.86
C LYS A 67 -6.62 10.69 -7.22
N LEU A 68 -7.05 9.45 -6.99
CA LEU A 68 -8.37 8.99 -7.39
C LEU A 68 -9.44 9.76 -6.62
N ASN A 69 -10.40 10.35 -7.33
CA ASN A 69 -11.54 11.03 -6.71
C ASN A 69 -12.56 10.05 -6.09
N LYS A 70 -12.50 8.77 -6.46
CA LYS A 70 -13.41 7.72 -5.98
C LYS A 70 -12.70 6.37 -5.90
N VAL A 71 -13.00 5.62 -4.85
CA VAL A 71 -12.55 4.23 -4.67
C VAL A 71 -13.64 3.30 -5.19
N ASP A 72 -13.30 2.45 -6.16
CA ASP A 72 -14.23 1.43 -6.67
C ASP A 72 -14.35 0.25 -5.69
N SER A 73 -15.47 -0.48 -5.75
CA SER A 73 -15.71 -1.69 -4.96
C SER A 73 -14.59 -2.74 -5.09
N ASN A 74 -14.02 -2.90 -6.29
CA ASN A 74 -12.91 -3.83 -6.50
C ASN A 74 -11.61 -3.33 -5.86
N MET A 75 -11.34 -2.02 -5.94
CA MET A 75 -10.19 -1.42 -5.27
C MET A 75 -10.32 -1.55 -3.76
N GLN A 76 -11.51 -1.31 -3.23
CA GLN A 76 -11.79 -1.45 -1.81
C GLN A 76 -11.52 -2.89 -1.31
N LYS A 77 -11.94 -3.90 -2.08
CA LYS A 77 -11.65 -5.32 -1.76
C LYS A 77 -10.15 -5.60 -1.70
N LYS A 78 -9.38 -5.08 -2.67
CA LYS A 78 -7.91 -5.21 -2.68
C LYS A 78 -7.27 -4.53 -1.47
N LEU A 79 -7.65 -3.29 -1.17
CA LEU A 79 -7.15 -2.56 0.00
C LEU A 79 -7.43 -3.30 1.31
N VAL A 80 -8.65 -3.82 1.50
CA VAL A 80 -9.00 -4.63 2.68
C VAL A 80 -8.15 -5.90 2.76
N LYS A 81 -7.91 -6.58 1.63
CA LYS A 81 -7.09 -7.79 1.59
C LYS A 81 -5.64 -7.51 2.03
N ILE A 82 -5.05 -6.44 1.50
CA ILE A 82 -3.70 -5.99 1.87
C ILE A 82 -3.66 -5.61 3.35
N TYR A 83 -4.63 -4.81 3.81
CA TYR A 83 -4.74 -4.41 5.21
C TYR A 83 -4.80 -5.62 6.15
N ASN A 84 -5.65 -6.59 5.85
CA ASN A 84 -5.80 -7.79 6.68
C ASN A 84 -4.51 -8.62 6.76
N ARG A 85 -3.77 -8.75 5.65
CA ARG A 85 -2.47 -9.45 5.63
C ARG A 85 -1.41 -8.68 6.43
N VAL A 86 -1.30 -7.37 6.18
CA VAL A 86 -0.30 -6.52 6.80
C VAL A 86 -0.55 -6.43 8.30
N PHE A 87 -1.75 -6.08 8.72
CA PHE A 87 -2.08 -5.84 10.13
C PHE A 87 -2.56 -7.08 10.88
N ASN A 88 -2.54 -8.27 10.25
CA ASN A 88 -3.08 -9.52 10.80
C ASN A 88 -4.54 -9.35 11.29
N ASP A 89 -5.35 -8.65 10.51
CA ASP A 89 -6.71 -8.23 10.86
C ASP A 89 -7.75 -8.93 9.97
N THR A 90 -9.03 -8.75 10.28
CA THR A 90 -10.16 -9.41 9.58
C THR A 90 -11.25 -8.41 9.19
N GLN A 91 -10.85 -7.21 8.74
CA GLN A 91 -11.77 -6.20 8.24
C GLN A 91 -12.53 -6.70 7.01
N LYS A 92 -13.74 -6.16 6.85
CA LYS A 92 -14.59 -6.36 5.67
C LYS A 92 -14.72 -5.05 4.91
N THR A 93 -15.07 -5.15 3.62
CA THR A 93 -15.47 -3.98 2.85
C THR A 93 -16.70 -3.34 3.49
N THR A 94 -16.71 -2.02 3.57
CA THR A 94 -17.78 -1.23 4.18
C THR A 94 -18.30 -0.19 3.21
N GLY A 95 -19.62 0.00 3.13
CA GLY A 95 -20.21 1.09 2.34
C GLY A 95 -20.01 2.47 2.99
N CYS A 96 -19.58 2.52 4.26
CA CYS A 96 -19.27 3.76 4.96
C CYS A 96 -17.90 4.29 4.53
N SER A 97 -17.87 5.27 3.62
CA SER A 97 -16.64 5.87 3.09
C SER A 97 -15.74 6.43 4.21
N THR A 98 -16.31 7.11 5.20
CA THR A 98 -15.55 7.70 6.32
C THR A 98 -14.96 6.63 7.25
N CYS A 99 -15.71 5.55 7.52
CA CYS A 99 -15.23 4.40 8.29
C CYS A 99 -14.07 3.70 7.57
N PHE A 100 -14.21 3.51 6.24
CA PHE A 100 -13.16 2.94 5.42
C PHE A 100 -11.89 3.80 5.45
N ILE A 101 -12.05 5.11 5.28
CA ILE A 101 -10.91 6.04 5.27
C ILE A 101 -10.19 6.03 6.63
N ASN A 102 -10.93 6.14 7.73
CA ASN A 102 -10.33 6.23 9.05
C ASN A 102 -9.70 4.92 9.53
N ASN A 103 -10.31 3.77 9.22
CA ASN A 103 -9.85 2.48 9.76
C ASN A 103 -8.84 1.77 8.87
N ILE A 104 -8.98 1.86 7.54
CA ILE A 104 -8.16 1.09 6.60
C ILE A 104 -7.22 2.02 5.83
N HIS A 105 -7.76 3.02 5.13
CA HIS A 105 -6.98 3.87 4.24
C HIS A 105 -5.85 4.61 4.97
N LYS A 106 -6.16 5.32 6.07
CA LYS A 106 -5.15 6.07 6.83
C LYS A 106 -4.05 5.20 7.41
N LYS A 107 -4.37 3.96 7.81
CA LYS A 107 -3.37 3.01 8.33
C LYS A 107 -2.46 2.50 7.22
N LEU A 108 -3.03 2.11 6.08
CA LEU A 108 -2.27 1.74 4.89
C LEU A 108 -1.40 2.89 4.38
N GLU A 109 -1.91 4.13 4.43
CA GLU A 109 -1.16 5.33 4.05
C GLU A 109 0.06 5.55 4.95
N ARG A 110 -0.09 5.36 6.27
CA ARG A 110 1.05 5.43 7.21
C ARG A 110 2.09 4.38 6.88
N VAL A 111 1.68 3.12 6.69
CA VAL A 111 2.61 2.05 6.30
C VAL A 111 3.30 2.40 4.99
N PHE A 112 2.54 2.87 3.99
CA PHE A 112 3.08 3.24 2.69
C PHE A 112 4.07 4.41 2.75
N LYS A 113 3.86 5.39 3.64
CA LYS A 113 4.80 6.51 3.85
C LYS A 113 6.17 6.04 4.33
N GLU A 114 6.24 5.00 5.16
CA GLU A 114 7.51 4.38 5.57
C GLU A 114 8.30 3.75 4.39
N TYR A 115 7.68 3.61 3.21
CA TYR A 115 8.34 3.17 1.98
C TYR A 115 8.57 4.32 0.99
N LYS A 116 8.02 5.52 1.25
CA LYS A 116 8.11 6.69 0.38
C LYS A 116 9.23 7.65 0.77
N ASP A 117 9.62 7.67 2.05
CA ASP A 117 10.62 8.60 2.59
C ASP A 117 12.09 8.22 2.34
N GLU A 118 12.41 7.46 1.28
CA GLU A 118 13.81 7.10 0.91
C GLU A 118 14.13 6.95 -0.59
#